data_AF-A0AAV6PGD2-F1
#
_entry.id   AF-A0AAV6PGD2-F1
#
_cell.length_a   1.000
_cell.length_b   1.000
_cell.length_c   1.000
_cell.angle_alpha   90.00
_cell.angle_beta   90.00
_cell.angle_gamma   90.00
#
_symmetry.space_group_name_H-M   'P 1'
#
loop_
_entity.id
_entity.type
_entity.pdbx_description
1 polymer ?
#
loop_
_entity_poly.entity_id
_entity_poly.type
_entity_poly.pdbx_seq_one_letter_code
_entity_poly.pdbx_strand_id
1 'polypeptide(L)'
;MGHRFDLGARRPRAVQATPPLLLLLLLLLPLLVMVLAEGGDYYELLGVNREATTREIRQAFKKLALTMHPDKNPGDASAHDRFLKVNRAYEVLKDEDLRKKYDKYGEKGLDEQQGGRYESWNFYRYDFGIYDDDLEIITLDSGDFEAAVNSGEMWFINFYSPRCSHCHQLAPTWRDFAKEMDGVIRIGAVNCGDNNHLCRRRGINSYPSLYLFKAAQKPEKFHGDRSKDELVRFTMKFITTAVTRLWQGNVFAEVETAFSSGIGWIITFCSDTGDCLEPRTRQKLAGMLDGLVKVGWMDCVTEEQLCLSFQVNGGATALFPPESSLDLQGSVLWLKTLDSKEIYTQVIEHLPDLELLTTHSFQSKLSHHRWLVSFTFGHRSSSNDYKKLQARLRDDHIQVPVCLSVCP
;
A
#
# COMPACT_ATOMS: atom_id res chain seq x y z
N MET A 1 48.44 56.70 50.30
CA MET A 1 49.67 57.01 49.53
C MET A 1 49.75 56.02 48.37
N GLY A 2 50.10 56.52 47.18
CA GLY A 2 49.64 56.03 45.87
C GLY A 2 49.90 54.56 45.50
N HIS A 3 48.87 53.92 44.94
CA HIS A 3 49.00 52.77 44.05
C HIS A 3 48.70 53.22 42.61
N ARG A 4 49.68 53.04 41.72
CA ARG A 4 49.59 53.30 40.28
C ARG A 4 48.64 52.30 39.61
N PHE A 5 47.71 52.80 38.80
CA PHE A 5 46.95 52.03 37.82
C PHE A 5 47.74 51.99 36.49
N ASP A 6 48.00 50.79 35.98
CA ASP A 6 48.56 50.56 34.64
C ASP A 6 47.41 50.23 33.66
N LEU A 7 47.23 51.07 32.64
CA LEU A 7 46.26 50.88 31.55
C LEU A 7 46.96 50.19 30.37
N GLY A 8 46.77 48.88 30.23
CA GLY A 8 47.22 48.11 29.08
C GLY A 8 46.33 48.34 27.83
N ALA A 9 46.89 48.99 26.80
CA ALA A 9 46.25 49.19 25.51
C ALA A 9 46.15 47.88 24.70
N ARG A 10 44.94 47.52 24.23
CA ARG A 10 44.72 46.42 23.26
C ARG A 10 44.97 46.90 21.83
N ARG A 11 45.81 46.20 21.07
CA ARG A 11 46.01 46.41 19.62
C ARG A 11 44.84 45.83 18.80
N PRO A 12 44.44 46.45 17.66
CA PRO A 12 43.40 45.91 16.79
C PRO A 12 43.94 44.74 15.94
N ARG A 13 43.09 43.73 15.69
CA ARG A 13 43.37 42.61 14.78
C ARG A 13 43.33 43.09 13.32
N ALA A 14 44.34 42.72 12.55
CA ALA A 14 44.39 42.94 11.11
C ALA A 14 43.37 42.04 10.39
N VAL A 15 42.52 42.63 9.55
CA VAL A 15 41.62 41.92 8.63
C VAL A 15 42.43 41.55 7.39
N GLN A 16 42.62 40.26 7.13
CA GLN A 16 43.29 39.78 5.92
C GLN A 16 42.30 39.87 4.75
N ALA A 17 42.62 40.69 3.76
CA ALA A 17 41.88 40.78 2.50
C ALA A 17 42.18 39.54 1.64
N THR A 18 41.14 38.87 1.15
CA THR A 18 41.25 37.74 0.22
C THR A 18 41.70 38.25 -1.16
N PRO A 19 42.60 37.52 -1.87
CA PRO A 19 43.14 38.00 -3.13
C PRO A 19 42.09 37.95 -4.26
N PRO A 20 42.07 38.93 -5.17
CA PRO A 20 41.00 39.11 -6.16
C PRO A 20 40.89 37.95 -7.17
N LEU A 21 41.98 37.21 -7.39
CA LEU A 21 41.98 36.01 -8.24
C LEU A 21 41.14 34.85 -7.66
N LEU A 22 41.08 34.72 -6.33
CA LEU A 22 40.32 33.65 -5.68
C LEU A 22 38.80 33.90 -5.78
N LEU A 23 38.39 35.17 -5.69
CA LEU A 23 37.00 35.59 -5.89
C LEU A 23 36.55 35.40 -7.35
N LEU A 24 37.45 35.66 -8.31
CA LEU A 24 37.17 35.45 -9.73
C LEU A 24 37.03 33.95 -10.05
N LEU A 25 37.89 33.08 -9.49
CA LEU A 25 37.78 31.62 -9.63
C LEU A 25 36.50 31.07 -8.98
N LEU A 26 36.09 31.61 -7.82
CA LEU A 26 34.85 31.24 -7.14
C LEU A 26 33.58 31.69 -7.87
N LEU A 27 33.66 32.72 -8.71
CA LEU A 27 32.55 33.16 -9.58
C LEU A 27 32.55 32.44 -10.93
N LEU A 28 33.73 32.06 -11.44
CA LEU A 28 33.87 31.33 -12.71
C LEU A 28 33.61 29.83 -12.58
N LEU A 29 33.87 29.19 -11.42
CA LEU A 29 33.57 27.76 -11.20
C LEU A 29 32.07 27.44 -11.30
N PRO A 30 31.13 28.15 -10.65
CA PRO A 30 29.70 27.90 -10.83
C PRO A 30 29.22 28.29 -12.24
N LEU A 31 29.87 29.27 -12.89
CA LEU A 31 29.60 29.62 -14.29
C LEU A 31 30.05 28.49 -15.24
N LEU A 32 31.19 27.84 -14.97
CA LEU A 32 31.70 26.70 -15.73
C LEU A 32 30.87 25.42 -15.49
N VAL A 33 30.37 25.22 -14.27
CA VAL A 33 29.44 24.11 -13.96
C VAL A 33 28.09 24.30 -14.66
N MET A 34 27.58 25.53 -14.80
CA MET A 34 26.36 25.79 -15.58
C MET A 34 26.52 25.57 -17.09
N VAL A 35 27.75 25.64 -17.63
CA VAL A 35 28.02 25.53 -19.08
C VAL A 35 28.19 24.08 -19.55
N LEU A 36 28.31 23.10 -18.65
CA LEU A 36 28.61 21.69 -19.01
C LEU A 36 27.42 20.71 -18.97
N ALA A 37 26.19 21.16 -18.69
CA ALA A 37 25.02 20.28 -18.64
C ALA A 37 24.24 20.23 -19.97
N GLU A 38 24.93 19.91 -21.07
CA GLU A 38 24.26 19.53 -22.33
C GLU A 38 24.15 17.99 -22.39
N GLY A 39 23.03 17.46 -21.89
CA GLY A 39 22.68 16.03 -21.91
C GLY A 39 22.51 15.44 -20.51
N GLY A 40 21.56 15.96 -19.72
CA GLY A 40 21.28 15.46 -18.37
C GLY A 40 20.52 14.13 -18.39
N ASP A 41 20.86 13.24 -17.45
CA ASP A 41 20.19 11.95 -17.27
C ASP A 41 18.69 12.12 -16.97
N TYR A 42 17.84 11.25 -17.52
CA TYR A 42 16.39 11.35 -17.36
C TYR A 42 15.89 11.27 -15.92
N TYR A 43 16.57 10.51 -15.06
CA TYR A 43 16.21 10.45 -13.65
C TYR A 43 16.56 11.75 -12.93
N GLU A 44 17.72 12.35 -13.25
CA GLU A 44 18.12 13.66 -12.74
C GLU A 44 17.19 14.78 -13.22
N LEU A 45 16.75 14.74 -14.49
CA LEU A 45 15.79 15.71 -15.04
C LEU A 45 14.45 15.68 -14.31
N LEU A 46 13.99 14.50 -13.89
CA LEU A 46 12.78 14.35 -13.10
C LEU A 46 13.01 14.53 -11.58
N GLY A 47 14.26 14.53 -11.13
CA GLY A 47 14.61 14.60 -9.71
C GLY A 47 14.26 13.34 -8.93
N VAL A 48 14.39 12.17 -9.54
CA VAL A 48 14.07 10.86 -8.93
C VAL A 48 15.30 9.93 -8.95
N ASN A 49 15.28 8.89 -8.12
CA ASN A 49 16.29 7.83 -8.14
C ASN A 49 16.06 6.90 -9.36
N ARG A 50 17.11 6.27 -9.88
CA ARG A 50 17.02 5.19 -10.88
C ARG A 50 16.13 4.02 -10.45
N GLU A 51 16.00 3.79 -9.15
CA GLU A 51 15.13 2.76 -8.56
C GLU A 51 13.68 3.23 -8.38
N ALA A 52 13.34 4.47 -8.76
CA ALA A 52 12.01 5.02 -8.56
C ALA A 52 10.93 4.19 -9.26
N THR A 53 9.82 3.99 -8.56
CA THR A 53 8.63 3.34 -9.08
C THR A 53 7.96 4.19 -10.16
N THR A 54 7.16 3.57 -11.02
CA THR A 54 6.38 4.29 -12.05
C THR A 54 5.49 5.37 -11.42
N ARG A 55 4.96 5.13 -10.21
CA ARG A 55 4.17 6.12 -9.45
C ARG A 55 5.00 7.34 -9.06
N GLU A 56 6.19 7.14 -8.51
CA GLU A 56 7.08 8.25 -8.14
C GLU A 56 7.52 9.07 -9.35
N ILE A 57 7.82 8.40 -10.48
CA ILE A 57 8.12 9.05 -11.75
C ILE A 57 6.94 9.91 -12.22
N ARG A 58 5.70 9.40 -12.17
CA ARG A 58 4.49 10.17 -12.52
C ARG A 58 4.29 11.36 -11.58
N GLN A 59 4.44 11.18 -10.27
CA GLN A 59 4.29 12.27 -9.30
C GLN A 59 5.33 13.38 -9.50
N ALA A 60 6.59 13.01 -9.70
CA ALA A 60 7.67 13.94 -9.98
C ALA A 60 7.42 14.70 -11.30
N PHE A 61 7.07 13.98 -12.37
CA PHE A 61 6.70 14.59 -13.64
C PHE A 61 5.49 15.53 -13.51
N LYS A 62 4.43 15.13 -12.80
CA LYS A 62 3.24 15.97 -12.56
C LYS A 62 3.62 17.29 -11.91
N LYS A 63 4.48 17.26 -10.89
CA LYS A 63 4.97 18.46 -10.20
C LYS A 63 5.73 19.39 -11.15
N LEU A 64 6.60 18.83 -11.99
CA LEU A 64 7.33 19.60 -13.00
C LEU A 64 6.39 20.14 -14.08
N ALA A 65 5.47 19.32 -14.59
CA ALA A 65 4.48 19.74 -15.58
C ALA A 65 3.63 20.91 -15.08
N LEU A 66 3.17 20.87 -13.83
CA LEU A 66 2.34 21.96 -13.30
C LEU A 66 3.07 23.30 -13.16
N THR A 67 4.40 23.28 -13.02
CA THR A 67 5.21 24.49 -12.82
C THR A 67 5.91 24.96 -14.10
N MET A 68 6.38 24.03 -14.94
CA MET A 68 7.17 24.30 -16.13
C MET A 68 6.35 24.36 -17.42
N HIS A 69 5.05 24.03 -17.39
CA HIS A 69 4.24 24.04 -18.61
C HIS A 69 4.30 25.40 -19.33
N PRO A 70 4.44 25.42 -20.67
CA PRO A 70 4.51 26.67 -21.45
C PRO A 70 3.32 27.62 -21.20
N ASP A 71 2.09 27.10 -21.10
CA ASP A 71 0.88 27.89 -20.76
C ASP A 71 0.99 28.70 -19.45
N LYS A 72 1.81 28.25 -18.50
CA LYS A 72 2.05 28.97 -17.22
C LYS A 72 3.29 29.84 -17.26
N ASN A 73 4.08 29.76 -18.33
CA ASN A 73 5.32 30.50 -18.53
C ASN A 73 5.35 31.22 -19.90
N PRO A 74 4.33 32.03 -20.24
CA PRO A 74 4.21 32.63 -21.57
C PRO A 74 5.30 33.67 -21.91
N GLY A 75 6.02 34.17 -20.90
CA GLY A 75 7.10 35.14 -21.06
C GLY A 75 8.48 34.53 -21.27
N ASP A 76 8.62 33.21 -21.21
CA ASP A 76 9.89 32.51 -21.38
C ASP A 76 9.89 31.71 -22.69
N ALA A 77 10.67 32.21 -23.67
CA ALA A 77 10.82 31.56 -24.96
C ALA A 77 11.42 30.14 -24.87
N SER A 78 12.16 29.83 -23.80
CA SER A 78 12.76 28.51 -23.58
C SER A 78 11.82 27.50 -22.91
N ALA A 79 10.65 27.94 -22.42
CA ALA A 79 9.75 27.08 -21.63
C ALA A 79 9.29 25.85 -22.40
N HIS A 80 9.03 25.99 -23.71
CA HIS A 80 8.66 24.88 -24.59
C HIS A 80 9.77 23.83 -24.66
N ASP A 81 11.00 24.24 -24.98
CA ASP A 81 12.14 23.32 -25.13
C ASP A 81 12.50 22.63 -23.82
N ARG A 82 12.45 23.37 -22.70
CA ARG A 82 12.68 22.81 -21.37
C ARG A 82 11.61 21.78 -21.01
N PHE A 83 10.35 22.07 -21.31
CA PHE A 83 9.26 21.14 -21.04
C PHE A 83 9.32 19.90 -21.93
N LEU A 84 9.71 20.03 -23.21
CA LEU A 84 9.92 18.89 -24.10
C LEU A 84 10.97 17.91 -23.56
N LYS A 85 12.07 18.42 -22.99
CA LYS A 85 13.10 17.57 -22.36
C LYS A 85 12.53 16.76 -21.18
N VAL A 86 11.78 17.42 -20.31
CA VAL A 86 11.12 16.78 -19.15
C VAL A 86 10.05 15.77 -19.60
N ASN A 87 9.26 16.12 -20.60
CA ASN A 87 8.23 15.24 -21.17
C ASN A 87 8.86 14.01 -21.83
N ARG A 88 9.96 14.17 -22.57
CA ARG A 88 10.71 13.04 -23.16
C ARG A 88 11.24 12.09 -22.08
N ALA A 89 11.84 12.64 -21.02
CA ALA A 89 12.30 11.84 -19.89
C ALA A 89 11.15 11.03 -19.27
N TYR A 90 9.98 11.65 -19.07
CA TYR A 90 8.80 10.97 -18.57
C TYR A 90 8.27 9.88 -19.51
N GLU A 91 8.12 10.16 -20.81
CA GLU A 91 7.61 9.19 -21.79
C GLU A 91 8.49 7.94 -21.89
N VAL A 92 9.81 8.10 -21.72
CA VAL A 92 10.75 6.98 -21.71
C VAL A 92 10.71 6.24 -20.39
N LEU A 93 10.74 6.94 -19.26
CA LEU A 93 10.83 6.30 -17.94
C LEU A 93 9.51 5.68 -17.46
N LYS A 94 8.36 6.09 -18.02
CA LYS A 94 7.06 5.48 -17.70
C LYS A 94 6.84 4.14 -18.41
N ASP A 95 7.48 3.92 -19.55
CA ASP A 95 7.36 2.71 -20.35
C ASP A 95 8.48 1.74 -19.95
N GLU A 96 8.10 0.52 -19.55
CA GLU A 96 9.06 -0.44 -18.99
C GLU A 96 10.13 -0.86 -20.02
N ASP A 97 9.75 -1.00 -21.28
CA ASP A 97 10.66 -1.43 -22.35
C ASP A 97 11.61 -0.31 -22.76
N LEU A 98 11.10 0.93 -22.87
CA LEU A 98 11.92 2.11 -23.14
C LEU A 98 12.86 2.43 -21.98
N ARG A 99 12.40 2.33 -20.73
CA ARG A 99 13.21 2.50 -19.53
C ARG A 99 14.36 1.49 -19.49
N LYS A 100 14.09 0.20 -19.75
CA LYS A 100 15.13 -0.84 -19.86
C LYS A 100 16.17 -0.51 -20.94
N LYS A 101 15.72 -0.01 -22.10
CA LYS A 101 16.60 0.38 -23.22
C LYS A 101 17.48 1.58 -22.82
N TYR A 102 16.89 2.57 -22.16
CA TYR A 102 17.57 3.74 -21.64
C TYR A 102 18.61 3.37 -20.57
N ASP A 103 18.26 2.51 -19.61
CA ASP A 103 19.17 2.07 -18.55
C ASP A 103 20.38 1.31 -19.11
N LYS A 104 20.21 0.58 -20.21
CA LYS A 104 21.27 -0.22 -20.82
C LYS A 104 22.16 0.58 -21.79
N TYR A 105 21.59 1.51 -22.54
CA TYR A 105 22.26 2.14 -23.69
C TYR A 105 22.26 3.68 -23.65
N GLY A 106 21.64 4.29 -22.64
CA GLY A 106 21.39 5.73 -22.57
C GLY A 106 20.49 6.22 -23.70
N GLU A 107 20.52 7.53 -23.95
CA GLU A 107 19.72 8.15 -25.03
C GLU A 107 20.06 7.60 -26.42
N LYS A 108 21.30 7.14 -26.65
CA LYS A 108 21.73 6.56 -27.93
C LYS A 108 20.97 5.30 -28.31
N GLY A 109 20.39 4.62 -27.31
CA GLY A 109 19.52 3.47 -27.54
C GLY A 109 18.12 3.86 -27.98
N LEU A 110 17.68 5.11 -27.84
CA LEU A 110 16.30 5.51 -28.09
C LEU A 110 16.14 6.12 -29.48
N ASP A 111 14.95 5.99 -30.06
CA ASP A 111 14.66 6.60 -31.35
C ASP A 111 14.38 8.10 -31.15
N GLU A 112 14.99 8.96 -31.97
CA GLU A 112 14.89 10.43 -31.83
C GLU A 112 13.46 10.99 -32.01
N GLN A 113 12.55 10.24 -32.62
CA GLN A 113 11.19 10.70 -32.93
C GLN A 113 10.19 10.58 -31.76
N GLN A 114 10.58 10.01 -30.62
CA GLN A 114 9.71 9.86 -29.45
C GLN A 114 9.90 11.05 -28.48
N GLY A 115 8.89 11.93 -28.34
CA GLY A 115 8.87 12.97 -27.29
C GLY A 115 8.22 14.32 -27.62
N GLY A 116 7.73 14.55 -28.84
CA GLY A 116 7.31 15.90 -29.30
C GLY A 116 5.90 16.38 -28.92
N ARG A 117 5.07 15.56 -28.25
CA ARG A 117 3.69 15.94 -27.91
C ARG A 117 3.48 15.85 -26.42
N TYR A 118 2.97 16.94 -25.84
CA TYR A 118 2.54 17.02 -24.47
C TYR A 118 1.08 17.49 -24.41
N GLU A 119 0.47 17.29 -23.25
CA GLU A 119 -0.92 17.63 -23.00
C GLU A 119 -1.06 19.04 -22.43
N SER A 120 -2.27 19.61 -22.42
CA SER A 120 -2.49 20.94 -21.83
C SER A 120 -2.18 20.97 -20.32
N TRP A 121 -1.90 22.16 -19.76
CA TRP A 121 -1.71 22.29 -18.31
C TRP A 121 -2.91 21.76 -17.50
N ASN A 122 -4.14 21.98 -18.00
CA ASN A 122 -5.36 21.50 -17.34
C ASN A 122 -5.40 19.97 -17.27
N PHE A 123 -4.93 19.27 -18.29
CA PHE A 123 -4.84 17.82 -18.27
C PHE A 123 -3.92 17.34 -17.15
N TYR A 124 -2.70 17.90 -17.04
CA TYR A 124 -1.79 17.52 -15.96
C TYR A 124 -2.32 17.86 -14.57
N ARG A 125 -3.17 18.88 -14.46
CA ARG A 125 -3.78 19.32 -13.20
C ARG A 125 -4.94 18.43 -12.74
N TYR A 126 -5.77 17.96 -13.66
CA TYR A 126 -7.04 17.30 -13.33
C TYR A 126 -7.10 15.84 -13.78
N ASP A 127 -6.55 15.51 -14.95
CA ASP A 127 -6.70 14.21 -15.60
C ASP A 127 -5.50 13.27 -15.40
N PHE A 128 -4.33 13.81 -15.07
CA PHE A 128 -3.09 13.05 -14.94
C PHE A 128 -2.88 12.51 -13.53
N GLY A 129 -2.57 11.20 -13.45
CA GLY A 129 -2.27 10.53 -12.18
C GLY A 129 -3.42 10.67 -11.18
N ILE A 130 -4.66 10.36 -11.61
CA ILE A 130 -5.88 10.59 -10.83
C ILE A 130 -5.79 9.96 -9.44
N TYR A 131 -5.15 8.78 -9.33
CA TYR A 131 -5.04 8.03 -8.08
C TYR A 131 -3.61 7.91 -7.52
N ASP A 132 -2.65 8.68 -8.05
CA ASP A 132 -1.24 8.53 -7.66
C ASP A 132 -0.98 8.93 -6.20
N ASP A 133 -1.82 9.80 -5.63
CA ASP A 133 -1.72 10.28 -4.25
C ASP A 133 -2.59 9.48 -3.26
N ASP A 134 -3.31 8.45 -3.74
CA ASP A 134 -4.23 7.64 -2.95
C ASP A 134 -3.60 6.28 -2.61
N LEU A 135 -3.07 6.15 -1.39
CA LEU A 135 -2.29 4.97 -0.99
C LEU A 135 -3.08 3.65 -1.02
N GLU A 136 -4.40 3.71 -0.79
CA GLU A 136 -5.28 2.55 -0.79
C GLU A 136 -5.67 2.08 -2.21
N ILE A 137 -5.32 2.85 -3.26
CA ILE A 137 -5.61 2.52 -4.65
C ILE A 137 -4.32 2.13 -5.37
N ILE A 138 -4.25 0.88 -5.81
CA ILE A 138 -3.10 0.37 -6.54
C ILE A 138 -3.33 0.60 -8.03
N THR A 139 -2.50 1.44 -8.65
CA THR A 139 -2.53 1.65 -10.10
C THR A 139 -1.86 0.48 -10.80
N LEU A 140 -2.60 -0.23 -11.65
CA LEU A 140 -2.11 -1.40 -12.39
C LEU A 140 -1.88 -1.04 -13.87
N ASP A 141 -0.85 -1.63 -14.45
CA ASP A 141 -0.48 -1.57 -15.86
C ASP A 141 -0.45 -2.97 -16.51
N SER A 142 0.08 -3.08 -17.71
CA SER A 142 0.08 -4.35 -18.44
C SER A 142 1.05 -5.39 -17.86
N GLY A 143 2.05 -4.97 -17.09
CA GLY A 143 3.07 -5.85 -16.50
C GLY A 143 2.64 -6.47 -15.17
N ASP A 144 1.88 -5.73 -14.36
CA ASP A 144 1.46 -6.19 -13.02
C ASP A 144 0.03 -6.77 -12.97
N PHE A 145 -0.85 -6.42 -13.92
CA PHE A 145 -2.27 -6.74 -13.84
C PHE A 145 -2.58 -8.22 -13.67
N GLU A 146 -1.99 -9.09 -14.49
CA GLU A 146 -2.27 -10.53 -14.45
C GLU A 146 -1.80 -11.17 -13.14
N ALA A 147 -0.63 -10.77 -12.65
CA ALA A 147 -0.10 -11.26 -11.38
C ALA A 147 -0.97 -10.80 -10.21
N ALA A 148 -1.41 -9.54 -10.24
CA ALA A 148 -2.26 -8.96 -9.21
C ALA A 148 -3.60 -9.71 -9.09
N VAL A 149 -4.37 -9.83 -10.19
CA VAL A 149 -5.71 -10.43 -10.15
C VAL A 149 -5.71 -11.94 -9.90
N ASN A 150 -4.56 -12.61 -10.05
CA ASN A 150 -4.38 -14.03 -9.78
C ASN A 150 -3.63 -14.32 -8.47
N SER A 151 -3.35 -13.31 -7.64
CA SER A 151 -2.57 -13.47 -6.39
C SER A 151 -3.28 -14.26 -5.28
N GLY A 152 -4.54 -14.66 -5.49
CA GLY A 152 -5.43 -15.19 -4.47
C GLY A 152 -6.22 -14.11 -3.72
N GLU A 153 -5.83 -12.84 -3.85
CA GLU A 153 -6.61 -11.72 -3.30
C GLU A 153 -7.83 -11.39 -4.15
N MET A 154 -8.87 -10.89 -3.49
CA MET A 154 -9.99 -10.27 -4.19
C MET A 154 -9.62 -8.85 -4.60
N TRP A 155 -9.76 -8.54 -5.88
CA TRP A 155 -9.43 -7.25 -6.47
C TRP A 155 -10.67 -6.60 -7.05
N PHE A 156 -11.01 -5.38 -6.63
CA PHE A 156 -12.02 -4.59 -7.30
C PHE A 156 -11.34 -3.47 -8.10
N ILE A 157 -11.46 -3.53 -9.42
CA ILE A 157 -10.66 -2.70 -10.33
C ILE A 157 -11.56 -1.72 -11.09
N ASN A 158 -11.16 -0.43 -11.04
CA ASN A 158 -11.72 0.63 -11.86
C ASN A 158 -10.92 0.82 -13.15
N PHE A 159 -11.49 0.39 -14.27
CA PHE A 159 -10.97 0.72 -15.59
C PHE A 159 -11.49 2.08 -16.03
N TYR A 160 -10.62 3.07 -16.05
CA TYR A 160 -10.97 4.45 -16.34
C TYR A 160 -10.21 5.01 -17.54
N SER A 161 -10.62 6.18 -17.99
CA SER A 161 -9.87 6.97 -18.98
C SER A 161 -9.66 8.39 -18.42
N PRO A 162 -8.53 9.07 -18.72
CA PRO A 162 -8.25 10.39 -18.15
C PRO A 162 -9.25 11.46 -18.61
N ARG A 163 -9.69 11.41 -19.87
CA ARG A 163 -10.64 12.36 -20.47
C ARG A 163 -12.08 11.85 -20.42
N CYS A 164 -12.53 11.51 -19.23
CA CYS A 164 -13.84 10.89 -19.01
C CYS A 164 -14.55 11.57 -17.83
N SER A 165 -15.61 12.33 -18.12
CA SER A 165 -16.37 13.05 -17.08
C SER A 165 -16.93 12.10 -16.01
N HIS A 166 -17.48 10.95 -16.40
CA HIS A 166 -17.99 9.96 -15.45
C HIS A 166 -16.89 9.31 -14.60
N CYS A 167 -15.65 9.28 -15.08
CA CYS A 167 -14.50 8.76 -14.36
C CYS A 167 -14.08 9.75 -13.26
N HIS A 168 -14.08 11.05 -13.59
CA HIS A 168 -13.86 12.13 -12.62
C HIS A 168 -14.95 12.20 -11.55
N GLN A 169 -16.21 12.01 -11.95
CA GLN A 169 -17.33 11.95 -11.00
C GLN A 169 -17.19 10.77 -10.03
N LEU A 170 -16.68 9.62 -10.51
CA LEU A 170 -16.45 8.45 -9.67
C LEU A 170 -15.23 8.59 -8.77
N ALA A 171 -14.18 9.31 -9.18
CA ALA A 171 -12.89 9.29 -8.51
C ALA A 171 -12.95 9.62 -6.99
N PRO A 172 -13.68 10.64 -6.51
CA PRO A 172 -13.85 10.87 -5.08
C PRO A 172 -14.49 9.68 -4.36
N THR A 173 -15.57 9.13 -4.91
CA THR A 173 -16.26 7.98 -4.32
C THR A 173 -15.38 6.73 -4.32
N TRP A 174 -14.55 6.53 -5.35
CA TRP A 174 -13.61 5.41 -5.42
C TRP A 174 -12.53 5.50 -4.33
N ARG A 175 -12.05 6.71 -3.99
CA ARG A 175 -11.12 6.95 -2.87
C ARG A 175 -11.75 6.63 -1.52
N ASP A 176 -12.95 7.13 -1.28
CA ASP A 176 -13.65 6.88 -0.01
C ASP A 176 -13.99 5.40 0.15
N PHE A 177 -14.39 4.75 -0.95
CA PHE A 177 -14.60 3.31 -1.01
C PHE A 177 -13.31 2.53 -0.73
N ALA A 178 -12.17 2.96 -1.29
CA ALA A 178 -10.88 2.33 -1.04
C ALA A 178 -10.47 2.39 0.43
N LYS A 179 -10.63 3.55 1.07
CA LYS A 179 -10.36 3.72 2.51
C LYS A 179 -11.27 2.85 3.37
N GLU A 180 -12.53 2.71 2.98
CA GLU A 180 -13.57 1.93 3.69
C GLU A 180 -13.34 0.41 3.60
N MET A 181 -12.75 -0.07 2.50
CA MET A 181 -12.51 -1.50 2.23
C MET A 181 -11.03 -1.92 2.34
N ASP A 182 -10.18 -0.99 2.73
CA ASP A 182 -8.76 -1.23 2.97
C ASP A 182 -8.55 -2.36 3.99
N GLY A 183 -7.63 -3.27 3.64
CA GLY A 183 -7.35 -4.50 4.36
C GLY A 183 -8.36 -5.65 4.15
N VAL A 184 -9.55 -5.39 3.61
CA VAL A 184 -10.58 -6.41 3.32
C VAL A 184 -10.40 -6.96 1.91
N ILE A 185 -10.26 -6.07 0.92
CA ILE A 185 -10.02 -6.40 -0.49
C ILE A 185 -9.00 -5.42 -1.08
N ARG A 186 -8.40 -5.78 -2.22
CA ARG A 186 -7.51 -4.89 -2.95
C ARG A 186 -8.31 -4.01 -3.90
N ILE A 187 -8.03 -2.70 -3.87
CA ILE A 187 -8.67 -1.74 -4.76
C ILE A 187 -7.68 -1.31 -5.83
N GLY A 188 -8.04 -1.54 -7.09
CA GLY A 188 -7.19 -1.27 -8.23
C GLY A 188 -7.74 -0.17 -9.14
N ALA A 189 -6.86 0.47 -9.89
CA ALA A 189 -7.24 1.36 -10.98
C ALA A 189 -6.35 1.13 -12.20
N VAL A 190 -6.96 1.01 -13.38
CA VAL A 190 -6.24 0.86 -14.65
C VAL A 190 -6.56 2.05 -15.53
N ASN A 191 -5.52 2.82 -15.89
CA ASN A 191 -5.64 3.87 -16.88
C ASN A 191 -5.64 3.27 -18.29
N CYS A 192 -6.81 3.16 -18.92
CA CYS A 192 -6.95 2.65 -20.28
C CYS A 192 -6.44 3.60 -21.37
N GLY A 193 -6.15 4.86 -21.03
CA GLY A 193 -5.44 5.79 -21.92
C GLY A 193 -4.02 5.31 -22.18
N ASP A 194 -3.31 4.92 -21.12
CA ASP A 194 -1.93 4.42 -21.21
C ASP A 194 -1.89 2.91 -21.52
N ASN A 195 -2.90 2.15 -21.05
CA ASN A 195 -2.95 0.68 -21.16
C ASN A 195 -4.04 0.19 -22.11
N ASN A 196 -4.09 0.74 -23.33
CA ASN A 196 -5.16 0.45 -24.30
C ASN A 196 -5.27 -1.04 -24.65
N HIS A 197 -4.13 -1.70 -24.88
CA HIS A 197 -4.09 -3.13 -25.23
C HIS A 197 -4.66 -4.02 -24.13
N LEU A 198 -4.31 -3.75 -22.85
CA LEU A 198 -4.86 -4.44 -21.70
C LEU A 198 -6.39 -4.28 -21.64
N CYS A 199 -6.88 -3.04 -21.72
CA CYS A 199 -8.32 -2.77 -21.62
C CYS A 199 -9.11 -3.42 -22.77
N ARG A 200 -8.61 -3.39 -24.00
CA ARG A 200 -9.23 -4.09 -25.14
C ARG A 200 -9.26 -5.60 -24.95
N ARG A 201 -8.14 -6.20 -24.52
CA ARG A 201 -8.07 -7.66 -24.26
C ARG A 201 -9.07 -8.08 -23.17
N ARG A 202 -9.31 -7.22 -22.19
CA ARG A 202 -10.30 -7.42 -21.13
C ARG A 202 -11.73 -7.03 -21.54
N GLY A 203 -11.97 -6.65 -22.80
CA GLY A 203 -13.30 -6.31 -23.30
C GLY A 203 -13.86 -5.01 -22.73
N ILE A 204 -13.01 -4.10 -22.27
CA ILE A 204 -13.40 -2.80 -21.72
C ILE A 204 -13.59 -1.80 -22.86
N ASN A 205 -14.86 -1.51 -23.17
CA ASN A 205 -15.25 -0.61 -24.26
C ASN A 205 -15.96 0.67 -23.79
N SER A 206 -16.15 0.85 -22.48
CA SER A 206 -16.78 2.03 -21.88
C SER A 206 -16.17 2.34 -20.51
N TYR A 207 -16.18 3.62 -20.15
CA TYR A 207 -15.51 4.10 -18.94
C TYR A 207 -16.46 4.93 -18.05
N PRO A 208 -16.33 4.83 -16.72
CA PRO A 208 -15.58 3.81 -16.01
C PRO A 208 -16.28 2.44 -16.09
N SER A 209 -15.50 1.37 -16.12
CA SER A 209 -15.98 -0.01 -15.99
C SER A 209 -15.38 -0.64 -14.75
N LEU A 210 -16.22 -1.22 -13.89
CA LEU A 210 -15.83 -1.74 -12.59
C LEU A 210 -15.98 -3.26 -12.58
N TYR A 211 -14.91 -3.98 -12.22
CA TYR A 211 -14.89 -5.45 -12.20
C TYR A 211 -14.21 -6.00 -10.96
N LEU A 212 -14.86 -6.96 -10.31
CA LEU A 212 -14.29 -7.75 -9.23
C LEU A 212 -13.61 -9.00 -9.80
N PHE A 213 -12.37 -9.24 -9.39
CA PHE A 213 -11.56 -10.39 -9.75
C PHE A 213 -11.31 -11.23 -8.49
N LYS A 214 -11.37 -12.55 -8.65
CA LYS A 214 -10.95 -13.55 -7.68
C LYS A 214 -10.23 -14.65 -8.45
N ALA A 215 -9.12 -15.15 -7.90
CA ALA A 215 -8.30 -16.15 -8.57
C ALA A 215 -9.14 -17.37 -9.01
N ALA A 216 -8.87 -17.87 -10.21
CA ALA A 216 -9.58 -18.99 -10.84
C ALA A 216 -11.10 -18.81 -11.00
N GLN A 217 -11.63 -17.59 -10.88
CA GLN A 217 -13.05 -17.28 -11.11
C GLN A 217 -13.22 -16.30 -12.27
N LYS A 218 -14.41 -16.32 -12.89
CA LYS A 218 -14.76 -15.33 -13.90
C LYS A 218 -14.91 -13.95 -13.23
N PRO A 219 -14.39 -12.86 -13.82
CA PRO A 219 -14.57 -11.53 -13.27
C PRO A 219 -16.03 -11.11 -13.27
N GLU A 220 -16.49 -10.50 -12.17
CA GLU A 220 -17.86 -10.04 -12.00
C GLU A 220 -17.95 -8.54 -12.26
N LYS A 221 -18.81 -8.16 -13.22
CA LYS A 221 -19.02 -6.76 -13.59
C LYS A 221 -19.98 -6.10 -12.62
N PHE A 222 -19.62 -4.92 -12.12
CA PHE A 222 -20.52 -4.12 -11.31
C PHE A 222 -21.43 -3.25 -12.19
N HIS A 223 -22.73 -3.28 -11.88
CA HIS A 223 -23.79 -2.60 -12.63
C HIS A 223 -24.64 -1.64 -11.78
N GLY A 224 -24.38 -1.56 -10.47
CA GLY A 224 -25.14 -0.70 -9.56
C GLY A 224 -24.88 0.79 -9.78
N ASP A 225 -25.61 1.63 -9.04
CA ASP A 225 -25.23 3.02 -8.91
C ASP A 225 -23.85 3.12 -8.24
N ARG A 226 -23.07 4.12 -8.62
CA ARG A 226 -21.66 4.21 -8.21
C ARG A 226 -21.48 4.84 -6.83
N SER A 227 -22.49 4.76 -5.95
CA SER A 227 -22.39 5.25 -4.58
C SER A 227 -21.45 4.37 -3.75
N LYS A 228 -20.84 4.95 -2.71
CA LYS A 228 -19.95 4.21 -1.80
C LYS A 228 -20.67 3.00 -1.20
N ASP A 229 -21.90 3.17 -0.72
CA ASP A 229 -22.65 2.11 -0.05
C ASP A 229 -23.00 0.97 -1.00
N GLU A 230 -23.32 1.26 -2.26
CA GLU A 230 -23.58 0.24 -3.25
C GLU A 230 -22.32 -0.56 -3.61
N LEU A 231 -21.18 0.12 -3.76
CA LEU A 231 -19.88 -0.53 -4.00
C LEU A 231 -19.49 -1.46 -2.84
N VAL A 232 -19.67 -1.01 -1.60
CA VAL A 232 -19.44 -1.86 -0.42
C VAL A 232 -20.43 -3.02 -0.41
N ARG A 233 -21.72 -2.76 -0.56
CA ARG A 233 -22.73 -3.83 -0.55
C ARG A 233 -22.45 -4.88 -1.64
N PHE A 234 -22.01 -4.46 -2.82
CA PHE A 234 -21.62 -5.39 -3.88
C PHE A 234 -20.43 -6.25 -3.48
N THR A 235 -19.34 -5.65 -3.02
CA THR A 235 -18.11 -6.37 -2.67
C THR A 235 -18.28 -7.30 -1.46
N MET A 236 -19.04 -6.88 -0.44
CA MET A 236 -19.32 -7.69 0.73
C MET A 236 -20.03 -9.02 0.40
N LYS A 237 -20.77 -9.11 -0.72
CA LYS A 237 -21.42 -10.37 -1.16
C LYS A 237 -20.41 -11.47 -1.52
N PHE A 238 -19.18 -11.09 -1.85
CA PHE A 238 -18.12 -12.01 -2.26
C PHE A 238 -17.19 -12.40 -1.11
N ILE A 239 -17.32 -11.76 0.05
CA ILE A 239 -16.65 -12.17 1.28
C ILE A 239 -17.40 -13.40 1.79
N THR A 240 -16.83 -14.57 1.51
CA THR A 240 -17.40 -15.87 1.88
C THR A 240 -17.08 -16.30 3.30
N THR A 241 -16.19 -15.59 3.99
CA THR A 241 -15.80 -15.92 5.36
C THR A 241 -16.99 -15.76 6.30
N ALA A 242 -17.36 -16.84 6.97
CA ALA A 242 -18.54 -16.88 7.81
C ALA A 242 -18.32 -16.13 9.12
N VAL A 243 -19.33 -15.34 9.52
CA VAL A 243 -19.48 -14.84 10.88
C VAL A 243 -20.41 -15.79 11.62
N THR A 244 -19.91 -16.44 12.66
CA THR A 244 -20.65 -17.52 13.33
C THR A 244 -21.42 -16.97 14.53
N ARG A 245 -22.73 -17.25 14.62
CA ARG A 245 -23.47 -17.04 15.88
C ARG A 245 -23.10 -18.17 16.83
N LEU A 246 -22.56 -17.82 17.98
CA LEU A 246 -22.22 -18.73 19.06
C LEU A 246 -23.34 -18.74 20.09
N TRP A 247 -23.70 -19.93 20.55
CA TRP A 247 -24.75 -20.20 21.53
C TRP A 247 -24.40 -21.48 22.29
N GLN A 248 -25.15 -21.80 23.35
CA GLN A 248 -24.80 -22.89 24.28
C GLN A 248 -24.54 -24.24 23.58
N GLY A 249 -25.23 -24.54 22.48
CA GLY A 249 -25.13 -25.83 21.79
C GLY A 249 -24.01 -25.95 20.75
N ASN A 250 -23.33 -24.87 20.35
CA ASN A 250 -22.24 -24.96 19.37
C ASN A 250 -20.90 -24.38 19.85
N VAL A 251 -20.90 -23.49 20.84
CA VAL A 251 -19.71 -22.71 21.21
C VAL A 251 -18.51 -23.59 21.54
N PHE A 252 -18.70 -24.65 22.31
CA PHE A 252 -17.62 -25.55 22.71
C PHE A 252 -16.99 -26.26 21.50
N ALA A 253 -17.83 -26.86 20.64
CA ALA A 253 -17.35 -27.57 19.46
C ALA A 253 -16.66 -26.62 18.46
N GLU A 254 -17.19 -25.41 18.25
CA GLU A 254 -16.62 -24.41 17.36
C GLU A 254 -15.26 -23.88 17.85
N VAL A 255 -15.13 -23.63 19.16
CA VAL A 255 -13.88 -23.16 19.76
C VAL A 255 -12.82 -24.27 19.75
N GLU A 256 -13.16 -25.48 20.19
CA GLU A 256 -12.22 -26.62 20.24
C GLU A 256 -11.73 -27.02 18.84
N THR A 257 -12.62 -27.02 17.84
CA THR A 257 -12.25 -27.31 16.44
C THR A 257 -11.31 -26.25 15.88
N ALA A 258 -11.51 -24.98 16.23
CA ALA A 258 -10.61 -23.91 15.78
C ALA A 258 -9.24 -24.01 16.47
N PHE A 259 -9.22 -24.23 17.79
CA PHE A 259 -7.98 -24.30 18.57
C PHE A 259 -7.11 -25.49 18.17
N SER A 260 -7.71 -26.66 17.94
CA SER A 260 -6.99 -27.83 17.41
C SER A 260 -6.37 -27.60 16.02
N SER A 261 -6.88 -26.61 15.27
CA SER A 261 -6.33 -26.15 13.99
C SER A 261 -5.37 -24.96 14.14
N GLY A 262 -5.04 -24.55 15.36
CA GLY A 262 -4.21 -23.39 15.67
C GLY A 262 -4.84 -22.04 15.32
N ILE A 263 -6.18 -21.97 15.19
CA ILE A 263 -6.93 -20.77 14.83
C ILE A 263 -7.67 -20.23 16.06
N GLY A 264 -7.45 -18.95 16.38
CA GLY A 264 -8.17 -18.28 17.46
C GLY A 264 -9.57 -17.79 17.05
N TRP A 265 -10.25 -17.15 18.00
CA TRP A 265 -11.56 -16.52 17.78
C TRP A 265 -11.57 -15.05 18.19
N ILE A 266 -12.20 -14.19 17.39
CA ILE A 266 -12.76 -12.93 17.89
C ILE A 266 -14.22 -13.17 18.17
N ILE A 267 -14.65 -12.91 19.40
CA ILE A 267 -16.05 -13.04 19.81
C ILE A 267 -16.51 -11.66 20.28
N THR A 268 -17.58 -11.16 19.67
CA THR A 268 -18.30 -9.99 20.17
C THR A 268 -19.56 -10.44 20.91
N PHE A 269 -19.72 -9.94 22.13
CA PHE A 269 -20.84 -10.19 23.01
C PHE A 269 -21.77 -9.00 22.89
N CYS A 270 -22.97 -9.21 22.34
CA CYS A 270 -23.97 -8.17 22.17
C CYS A 270 -25.00 -8.27 23.28
N SER A 271 -25.29 -7.13 23.92
CA SER A 271 -26.28 -6.98 24.99
C SER A 271 -27.02 -5.66 24.79
N ASP A 272 -28.10 -5.43 25.53
CA ASP A 272 -28.82 -4.15 25.55
C ASP A 272 -28.00 -3.03 26.23
N THR A 273 -26.98 -3.39 26.99
CA THR A 273 -26.05 -2.48 27.65
C THR A 273 -24.64 -2.66 27.11
N GLY A 274 -23.92 -1.57 26.86
CA GLY A 274 -22.56 -1.60 26.31
C GLY A 274 -22.51 -1.75 24.78
N ASP A 275 -21.32 -1.57 24.21
CA ASP A 275 -21.14 -1.57 22.76
C ASP A 275 -20.72 -2.95 22.24
N CYS A 276 -21.24 -3.35 21.08
CA CYS A 276 -20.80 -4.55 20.35
C CYS A 276 -20.60 -4.26 18.87
N LEU A 277 -19.94 -5.17 18.15
CA LEU A 277 -19.65 -4.94 16.74
C LEU A 277 -20.89 -5.09 15.86
N GLU A 278 -21.14 -4.08 15.03
CA GLU A 278 -22.18 -4.11 14.02
C GLU A 278 -21.99 -5.29 13.03
N PRO A 279 -23.07 -5.81 12.42
CA PRO A 279 -22.99 -6.93 11.48
C PRO A 279 -21.98 -6.71 10.34
N ARG A 280 -21.94 -5.48 9.80
CA ARG A 280 -21.02 -5.12 8.70
C ARG A 280 -19.57 -5.13 9.16
N THR A 281 -19.28 -4.61 10.34
CA THR A 281 -17.93 -4.61 10.94
C THR A 281 -17.45 -6.04 11.19
N ARG A 282 -18.31 -6.91 11.73
CA ARG A 282 -18.00 -8.34 11.90
C ARG A 282 -17.64 -9.02 10.58
N GLN A 283 -18.43 -8.77 9.53
CA GLN A 283 -18.18 -9.37 8.22
C GLN A 283 -16.89 -8.82 7.56
N LYS A 284 -16.58 -7.53 7.73
CA LYS A 284 -15.29 -6.98 7.30
C LYS A 284 -14.13 -7.65 8.03
N LEU A 285 -14.19 -7.74 9.36
CA LEU A 285 -13.16 -8.40 10.16
C LEU A 285 -12.97 -9.86 9.75
N ALA A 286 -14.07 -10.58 9.48
CA ALA A 286 -14.01 -11.95 8.97
C ALA A 286 -13.23 -12.03 7.66
N GLY A 287 -13.45 -11.11 6.72
CA GLY A 287 -12.67 -11.04 5.48
C GLY A 287 -11.20 -10.62 5.70
N MET A 288 -10.94 -9.64 6.57
CA MET A 288 -9.58 -9.14 6.84
C MET A 288 -8.68 -10.18 7.52
N LEU A 289 -9.28 -11.04 8.33
CA LEU A 289 -8.64 -12.06 9.15
C LEU A 289 -8.89 -13.48 8.63
N ASP A 290 -9.31 -13.59 7.37
CA ASP A 290 -9.61 -14.87 6.73
C ASP A 290 -8.43 -15.84 6.82
N GLY A 291 -8.70 -17.05 7.33
CA GLY A 291 -7.71 -18.09 7.59
C GLY A 291 -6.75 -17.83 8.77
N LEU A 292 -6.82 -16.67 9.44
CA LEU A 292 -6.03 -16.35 10.63
C LEU A 292 -6.81 -16.51 11.92
N VAL A 293 -8.02 -15.95 11.98
CA VAL A 293 -8.87 -15.91 13.18
C VAL A 293 -10.32 -16.04 12.74
N LYS A 294 -11.10 -16.87 13.43
CA LYS A 294 -12.54 -16.95 13.20
C LYS A 294 -13.25 -15.77 13.86
N VAL A 295 -14.32 -15.27 13.25
CA VAL A 295 -15.13 -14.18 13.82
C VAL A 295 -16.50 -14.72 14.19
N GLY A 296 -16.90 -14.49 15.44
CA GLY A 296 -18.17 -14.91 15.99
C GLY A 296 -18.84 -13.84 16.82
N TRP A 297 -20.10 -14.09 17.17
CA TRP A 297 -20.86 -13.23 18.06
C TRP A 297 -21.84 -14.01 18.93
N MET A 298 -22.13 -13.48 20.11
CA MET A 298 -23.12 -14.02 21.05
C MET A 298 -24.19 -12.97 21.32
N ASP A 299 -25.43 -13.43 21.48
CA ASP A 299 -26.56 -12.61 21.91
C ASP A 299 -26.77 -12.84 23.40
N CYS A 300 -26.23 -11.96 24.24
CA CYS A 300 -26.28 -12.09 25.70
C CYS A 300 -27.64 -11.76 26.29
N VAL A 301 -28.58 -11.24 25.50
CA VAL A 301 -30.00 -11.12 25.91
C VAL A 301 -30.62 -12.52 25.92
N THR A 302 -30.29 -13.35 24.93
CA THR A 302 -30.81 -14.74 24.84
C THR A 302 -29.96 -15.77 25.56
N GLU A 303 -28.64 -15.57 25.62
CA GLU A 303 -27.65 -16.52 26.14
C GLU A 303 -26.98 -15.98 27.41
N GLU A 304 -27.75 -15.41 28.33
CA GLU A 304 -27.26 -14.71 29.54
C GLU A 304 -26.26 -15.55 30.34
N GLN A 305 -26.63 -16.80 30.68
CA GLN A 305 -25.79 -17.69 31.48
C GLN A 305 -24.48 -18.04 30.77
N LEU A 306 -24.51 -18.18 29.44
CA LEU A 306 -23.32 -18.42 28.66
C LEU A 306 -22.40 -17.19 28.72
N CYS A 307 -22.91 -15.99 28.47
CA CYS A 307 -22.10 -14.77 28.55
C CYS A 307 -21.51 -14.54 29.95
N LEU A 308 -22.28 -14.83 31.01
CA LEU A 308 -21.77 -14.78 32.39
C LEU A 308 -20.62 -15.77 32.62
N SER A 309 -20.64 -16.95 31.99
CA SER A 309 -19.53 -17.91 32.05
C SER A 309 -18.25 -17.38 31.38
N PHE A 310 -18.38 -16.48 30.41
CA PHE A 310 -17.26 -15.71 29.83
C PHE A 310 -16.85 -14.49 30.66
N GLN A 311 -17.44 -14.31 31.86
CA GLN A 311 -17.25 -13.14 32.73
C GLN A 311 -17.71 -11.82 32.06
N VAL A 312 -18.70 -11.90 31.17
CA VAL A 312 -19.25 -10.76 30.43
C VAL A 312 -20.64 -10.40 30.95
N ASN A 313 -20.78 -9.14 31.42
CA ASN A 313 -22.03 -8.61 31.97
C ASN A 313 -22.72 -7.56 31.07
N GLY A 314 -22.16 -7.29 29.89
CA GLY A 314 -22.62 -6.27 28.93
C GLY A 314 -21.89 -6.39 27.59
N GLY A 315 -22.03 -5.40 26.72
CA GLY A 315 -21.38 -5.35 25.42
C GLY A 315 -19.85 -5.40 25.55
N ALA A 316 -19.22 -6.35 24.88
CA ALA A 316 -17.77 -6.53 24.90
C ALA A 316 -17.28 -7.23 23.64
N THR A 317 -16.00 -7.07 23.31
CA THR A 317 -15.36 -7.84 22.23
C THR A 317 -14.00 -8.33 22.71
N ALA A 318 -13.68 -9.59 22.46
CA ALA A 318 -12.41 -10.18 22.85
C ALA A 318 -11.83 -11.09 21.77
N LEU A 319 -10.50 -11.11 21.70
CA LEU A 319 -9.71 -12.10 21.00
C LEU A 319 -9.34 -13.22 21.97
N PHE A 320 -9.62 -14.45 21.55
CA PHE A 320 -9.31 -15.73 22.18
C PHE A 320 -8.27 -16.43 21.31
N PRO A 321 -6.96 -16.26 21.58
CA PRO A 321 -5.91 -17.01 20.91
C PRO A 321 -6.07 -18.53 21.08
N PRO A 322 -5.44 -19.36 20.22
CA PRO A 322 -5.38 -20.80 20.45
C PRO A 322 -4.82 -21.12 21.85
N GLU A 323 -5.35 -22.16 22.49
CA GLU A 323 -4.99 -22.57 23.86
C GLU A 323 -5.33 -21.54 24.96
N SER A 324 -6.08 -20.48 24.65
CA SER A 324 -6.55 -19.53 25.67
C SER A 324 -7.60 -20.17 26.58
N SER A 325 -7.60 -19.75 27.84
CA SER A 325 -8.60 -20.14 28.84
C SER A 325 -8.97 -18.92 29.68
N LEU A 326 -10.26 -18.76 29.95
CA LEU A 326 -10.77 -17.68 30.81
C LEU A 326 -10.15 -17.69 32.22
N ASP A 327 -9.74 -18.86 32.70
CA ASP A 327 -9.11 -19.03 34.01
C ASP A 327 -7.62 -18.67 34.01
N LEU A 328 -7.00 -18.58 32.83
CA LEU A 328 -5.61 -18.19 32.65
C LEU A 328 -5.52 -16.68 32.44
N GLN A 329 -5.09 -15.97 33.49
CA GLN A 329 -4.95 -14.53 33.48
C GLN A 329 -4.03 -14.06 32.33
N GLY A 330 -4.54 -13.15 31.50
CA GLY A 330 -3.80 -12.57 30.37
C GLY A 330 -3.82 -13.40 29.08
N SER A 331 -4.54 -14.54 29.04
CA SER A 331 -4.65 -15.34 27.81
C SER A 331 -5.68 -14.81 26.81
N VAL A 332 -6.65 -14.01 27.27
CA VAL A 332 -7.70 -13.38 26.46
C VAL A 332 -7.43 -11.88 26.33
N LEU A 333 -7.51 -11.35 25.11
CA LEU A 333 -7.33 -9.93 24.84
C LEU A 333 -8.70 -9.24 24.66
N TRP A 334 -9.06 -8.39 25.61
CA TRP A 334 -10.26 -7.56 25.54
C TRP A 334 -10.02 -6.31 24.68
N LEU A 335 -10.78 -6.18 23.61
CA LEU A 335 -10.68 -5.09 22.64
C LEU A 335 -11.57 -3.92 23.08
N LYS A 336 -11.02 -2.71 23.10
CA LYS A 336 -11.70 -1.48 23.57
C LYS A 336 -12.22 -0.58 22.44
N THR A 337 -12.13 -1.05 21.21
CA THR A 337 -12.48 -0.30 20.00
C THR A 337 -13.52 -1.07 19.19
N LEU A 338 -14.31 -0.33 18.43
CA LEU A 338 -15.29 -0.87 17.49
C LEU A 338 -14.84 -0.70 16.03
N ASP A 339 -13.69 -0.04 15.82
CA ASP A 339 -13.15 0.17 14.48
C ASP A 339 -12.45 -1.09 13.97
N SER A 340 -12.82 -1.53 12.76
CA SER A 340 -12.28 -2.76 12.20
C SER A 340 -10.78 -2.71 11.92
N LYS A 341 -10.20 -1.55 11.59
CA LYS A 341 -8.76 -1.43 11.30
C LYS A 341 -7.94 -1.47 12.57
N GLU A 342 -8.40 -0.78 13.61
CA GLU A 342 -7.76 -0.81 14.91
C GLU A 342 -7.81 -2.21 15.53
N ILE A 343 -8.98 -2.88 15.47
CA ILE A 343 -9.11 -4.28 15.89
C ILE A 343 -8.17 -5.17 15.11
N TYR A 344 -8.16 -5.07 13.77
CA TYR A 344 -7.26 -5.85 12.92
C TYR A 344 -5.79 -5.67 13.33
N THR A 345 -5.36 -4.42 13.56
CA THR A 345 -3.98 -4.10 13.94
C THR A 345 -3.63 -4.75 15.27
N GLN A 346 -4.47 -4.59 16.30
CA GLN A 346 -4.26 -5.20 17.60
C GLN A 346 -4.22 -6.74 17.51
N VAL A 347 -5.11 -7.34 16.72
CA VAL A 347 -5.18 -8.79 16.55
C VAL A 347 -3.91 -9.32 15.90
N ILE A 348 -3.47 -8.74 14.78
CA ILE A 348 -2.28 -9.21 14.06
C ILE A 348 -1.00 -9.09 14.91
N GLU A 349 -0.90 -8.05 15.74
CA GLU A 349 0.20 -7.89 16.69
C GLU A 349 0.23 -8.99 17.75
N HIS A 350 -0.94 -9.45 18.20
CA HIS A 350 -1.07 -10.51 19.22
C HIS A 350 -1.03 -11.93 18.65
N LEU A 351 -1.20 -12.11 17.34
CA LEU A 351 -1.03 -13.43 16.73
C LEU A 351 0.42 -13.92 16.86
N PRO A 352 0.64 -15.23 17.01
CA PRO A 352 1.99 -15.77 17.10
C PRO A 352 2.80 -15.42 15.85
N ASP A 353 4.10 -15.20 16.05
CA ASP A 353 5.03 -14.99 14.94
C ASP A 353 5.25 -16.29 14.15
N LEU A 354 5.71 -16.12 12.91
CA LEU A 354 6.08 -17.23 12.03
C LEU A 354 7.14 -18.14 12.69
N GLU A 355 7.04 -19.44 12.40
CA GLU A 355 7.97 -20.45 12.91
C GLU A 355 9.43 -20.06 12.60
N LEU A 356 10.29 -20.11 13.61
CA LEU A 356 11.73 -19.88 13.43
C LEU A 356 12.41 -21.19 13.00
N LEU A 357 13.03 -21.18 11.81
CA LEU A 357 13.93 -22.26 11.42
C LEU A 357 15.29 -22.10 12.10
N THR A 358 15.76 -23.21 12.65
CA THR A 358 17.13 -23.37 13.13
C THR A 358 17.98 -23.99 12.02
N THR A 359 19.30 -23.89 12.13
CA THR A 359 20.28 -24.55 11.23
C THR A 359 19.93 -26.02 10.97
N HIS A 360 19.54 -26.75 12.03
CA HIS A 360 19.23 -28.18 11.96
C HIS A 360 17.86 -28.46 11.32
N SER A 361 16.83 -27.69 11.68
CA SER A 361 15.50 -27.87 11.07
C SER A 361 15.48 -27.43 9.61
N PHE A 362 16.28 -26.43 9.23
CA PHE A 362 16.35 -25.92 7.86
C PHE A 362 16.77 -26.99 6.84
N GLN A 363 17.88 -27.70 7.08
CA GLN A 363 18.39 -28.72 6.16
C GLN A 363 17.45 -29.92 6.00
N SER A 364 16.85 -30.38 7.11
CA SER A 364 15.92 -31.52 7.09
C SER A 364 14.58 -31.17 6.45
N LYS A 365 14.06 -29.95 6.67
CA LYS A 365 12.73 -29.53 6.21
C LYS A 365 12.67 -29.16 4.72
N LEU A 366 13.74 -28.57 4.16
CA LEU A 366 13.75 -28.08 2.77
C LEU A 366 13.65 -29.16 1.69
N SER A 367 13.92 -30.42 2.01
CA SER A 367 14.01 -31.50 1.02
C SER A 367 12.65 -32.09 0.59
N HIS A 368 11.57 -31.86 1.34
CA HIS A 368 10.32 -32.61 1.17
C HIS A 368 9.05 -31.75 1.00
N HIS A 369 9.12 -30.44 1.29
CA HIS A 369 7.96 -29.55 1.23
C HIS A 369 8.29 -28.27 0.46
N ARG A 370 7.25 -27.49 0.13
CA ARG A 370 7.42 -26.16 -0.45
C ARG A 370 7.53 -25.13 0.67
N TRP A 371 8.44 -24.18 0.51
CA TRP A 371 8.75 -23.19 1.55
C TRP A 371 8.86 -21.80 0.95
N LEU A 372 8.31 -20.82 1.66
CA LEU A 372 8.58 -19.40 1.46
C LEU A 372 9.32 -18.90 2.71
N VAL A 373 10.65 -18.91 2.65
CA VAL A 373 11.50 -18.59 3.81
C VAL A 373 11.87 -17.11 3.80
N SER A 374 11.57 -16.41 4.90
CA SER A 374 12.03 -15.03 5.11
C SER A 374 13.37 -15.03 5.83
N PHE A 375 14.44 -14.61 5.14
CA PHE A 375 15.77 -14.48 5.72
C PHE A 375 15.95 -13.08 6.32
N THR A 376 16.26 -13.04 7.61
CA THR A 376 16.44 -11.80 8.37
C THR A 376 17.82 -11.80 9.04
N PHE A 377 18.54 -10.69 8.88
CA PHE A 377 19.85 -10.47 9.47
C PHE A 377 19.72 -9.42 10.58
N GLY A 378 19.88 -9.82 11.84
CA GLY A 378 19.75 -8.91 12.99
C GLY A 378 18.35 -8.91 13.62
N HIS A 379 17.82 -7.73 13.94
CA HIS A 379 16.56 -7.59 14.68
C HIS A 379 15.34 -7.90 13.79
N ARG A 380 14.34 -8.60 14.34
CA ARG A 380 13.07 -8.89 13.67
C ARG A 380 12.41 -7.58 13.19
N SER A 381 12.44 -7.33 11.90
CA SER A 381 11.49 -6.46 11.20
C SER A 381 10.51 -7.36 10.45
N SER A 382 9.72 -8.12 11.19
CA SER A 382 8.62 -8.86 10.58
C SER A 382 7.49 -7.88 10.32
N SER A 383 7.24 -7.53 9.06
CA SER A 383 5.96 -6.92 8.70
C SER A 383 4.85 -7.87 9.13
N ASN A 384 3.89 -7.33 9.88
CA ASN A 384 2.66 -8.01 10.30
C ASN A 384 1.92 -8.67 9.11
N ASP A 385 2.15 -8.19 7.88
CA ASP A 385 1.60 -8.75 6.65
C ASP A 385 2.08 -10.17 6.32
N TYR A 386 3.27 -10.59 6.80
CA TYR A 386 3.77 -11.94 6.54
C TYR A 386 2.93 -13.02 7.25
N LYS A 387 2.25 -12.69 8.36
CA LYS A 387 1.36 -13.63 9.05
C LYS A 387 0.20 -14.06 8.15
N LYS A 388 -0.33 -13.15 7.31
CA LYS A 388 -1.36 -13.46 6.30
C LYS A 388 -0.90 -14.48 5.26
N LEU A 389 0.39 -14.51 4.91
CA LEU A 389 0.89 -15.46 3.92
C LEU A 389 0.73 -16.90 4.40
N GLN A 390 0.93 -17.17 5.69
CA GLN A 390 0.76 -18.52 6.25
C GLN A 390 -0.69 -19.03 6.10
N ALA A 391 -1.68 -18.16 6.30
CA ALA A 391 -3.07 -18.52 6.10
C ALA A 391 -3.38 -18.80 4.62
N ARG A 392 -2.91 -17.93 3.72
CA ARG A 392 -3.22 -18.01 2.29
C ARG A 392 -2.54 -19.16 1.56
N LEU A 393 -1.31 -19.46 1.94
CA LEU A 393 -0.49 -20.48 1.29
C LEU A 393 -0.72 -21.89 1.86
N ARG A 394 -1.67 -22.02 2.81
CA ARG A 394 -2.02 -23.29 3.44
C ARG A 394 -2.53 -24.31 2.42
N ASP A 395 -3.40 -23.89 1.50
CA ASP A 395 -3.97 -24.76 0.47
C ASP A 395 -2.94 -25.15 -0.62
N ASP A 396 -1.93 -24.31 -0.84
CA ASP A 396 -0.81 -24.61 -1.74
C ASP A 396 0.26 -25.50 -1.10
N HIS A 397 0.07 -25.87 0.18
CA HIS A 397 1.01 -26.66 0.98
C HIS A 397 2.39 -26.00 1.08
N ILE A 398 2.44 -24.67 1.09
CA ILE A 398 3.67 -23.88 1.24
C ILE A 398 3.76 -23.38 2.69
N GLN A 399 4.84 -23.75 3.36
CA GLN A 399 5.12 -23.32 4.73
C GLN A 399 5.91 -22.00 4.71
N VAL A 400 5.60 -21.09 5.65
CA VAL A 400 6.15 -19.73 5.67
C VAL A 400 6.94 -19.47 6.96
N PRO A 401 8.17 -19.99 7.09
CA PRO A 401 8.97 -19.74 8.27
C PRO A 401 9.90 -18.54 8.13
N VAL A 402 10.45 -18.10 9.25
CA VAL A 402 11.53 -17.11 9.32
C VAL A 402 12.84 -17.81 9.63
N CYS A 403 13.91 -17.38 8.97
CA CYS A 403 15.26 -17.73 9.34
C CYS A 403 16.01 -16.49 9.84
N LEU A 404 16.62 -16.59 11.03
CA LEU A 404 17.52 -15.57 11.58
C LEU A 404 18.96 -16.00 11.38
N SER A 405 19.79 -15.19 10.71
CA SER A 405 21.27 -15.14 10.62
C SER A 405 22.12 -16.44 10.51
N VAL A 406 21.53 -17.62 10.72
CA VAL A 406 22.18 -18.87 11.11
C VAL A 406 21.56 -20.07 10.37
N CYS A 407 20.64 -19.88 9.42
CA CYS A 407 20.31 -20.97 8.50
C CYS A 407 21.36 -20.99 7.39
N PRO A 408 22.10 -22.10 7.26
CA PRO A 408 23.25 -22.22 6.36
C PRO A 408 22.85 -22.53 4.92
#